data_AF-A0A240EM15-F1
#
_entry.id   AF-A0A240EM15-F1
#
_cell.length_a   1.000
_cell.length_b   1.000
_cell.length_c   1.000
_cell.angle_alpha   90.00
_cell.angle_beta   90.00
_cell.angle_gamma   90.00
#
_symmetry.space_group_name_H-M   'P 1'
#
loop_
_entity.id
_entity.type
_entity.pdbx_description
1 polymer ?
#
loop_
_entity_poly.entity_id
_entity_poly.type
_entity_poly.pdbx_seq_one_letter_code
_entity_poly.pdbx_strand_id
1 'polypeptide(L)'
;MKMVLTPEQKQQLEQMHNTERDRRVCDRIKAVLLASEGWSPTMISQALRIHESTVARHLSDYALSEKLKPENGGSPRKNHEHPRQ
;
A
#
# COMPACT_ATOMS: atom_id res chain seq x y z
N MET A 1 5.78 15.61 4.38
CA MET A 1 6.83 14.58 4.57
C MET A 1 7.62 14.48 3.29
N LYS A 2 8.96 14.53 3.33
CA LYS A 2 9.80 14.30 2.15
C LYS A 2 10.34 12.88 2.26
N MET A 3 9.81 11.95 1.46
CA MET A 3 10.33 10.58 1.40
C MET A 3 11.49 10.55 0.41
N VAL A 4 12.62 10.04 0.86
CA VAL A 4 13.80 9.85 0.02
C VAL A 4 14.05 8.35 -0.01
N LEU A 5 13.86 7.75 -1.19
CA LEU A 5 14.17 6.34 -1.43
C LEU A 5 15.49 6.25 -2.21
N THR A 6 16.33 5.29 -1.86
CA THR A 6 17.49 4.94 -2.68
C THR A 6 17.03 4.27 -3.98
N PRO A 7 17.85 4.28 -5.05
CA PRO A 7 17.54 3.56 -6.28
C PRO A 7 17.25 2.07 -6.06
N GLU A 8 17.97 1.43 -5.14
CA GLU A 8 17.77 0.03 -4.77
C GLU A 8 16.40 -0.20 -4.09
N GLN A 9 16.00 0.68 -3.16
CA GLN A 9 14.69 0.60 -2.53
C GLN A 9 13.56 0.77 -3.55
N LYS A 10 13.71 1.69 -4.51
CA LYS A 10 12.72 1.87 -5.60
C LYS A 10 12.60 0.60 -6.43
N GLN A 11 13.73 0.02 -6.83
CA GLN A 11 13.74 -1.21 -7.62
C GLN A 11 13.10 -2.38 -6.87
N GLN A 12 13.39 -2.54 -5.57
CA GLN A 12 12.75 -3.56 -4.73
C GLN A 12 11.24 -3.36 -4.65
N LEU A 13 10.78 -2.12 -4.43
CA LEU A 13 9.36 -1.79 -4.40
C LEU A 13 8.66 -2.10 -5.74
N GLU A 14 9.29 -1.78 -6.86
CA GLU A 14 8.77 -2.10 -8.19
C GLU A 14 8.66 -3.61 -8.42
N GLN A 15 9.67 -4.39 -8.01
CA GLN A 15 9.63 -5.86 -8.08
C GLN A 15 8.53 -6.45 -7.20
N MET A 16 8.37 -5.93 -5.97
CA MET A 16 7.29 -6.34 -5.07
C MET A 16 5.92 -6.02 -5.68
N HIS A 17 5.74 -4.83 -6.26
CA HIS A 17 4.50 -4.44 -6.91
C HIS A 17 4.13 -5.36 -8.08
N ASN A 18 5.11 -5.84 -8.83
CA ASN A 18 4.89 -6.74 -9.96
C ASN A 18 4.46 -8.16 -9.55
N THR A 19 4.82 -8.59 -8.33
CA THR A 19 4.54 -9.95 -7.83
C THR A 19 3.36 -10.01 -6.87
N GLU A 20 3.03 -8.88 -6.23
CA GLU A 20 1.95 -8.78 -5.27
C GLU A 20 0.56 -8.80 -5.93
N ARG A 21 -0.37 -9.53 -5.31
CA ARG A 21 -1.75 -9.68 -5.80
C ARG A 21 -2.75 -8.90 -4.95
N ASP A 22 -2.37 -8.57 -3.71
CA ASP A 22 -3.19 -7.72 -2.86
C ASP A 22 -3.13 -6.26 -3.36
N ARG A 23 -4.24 -5.81 -3.95
CA ARG A 23 -4.38 -4.44 -4.45
C ARG A 23 -4.08 -3.38 -3.40
N ARG A 24 -4.36 -3.65 -2.12
CA ARG A 24 -4.08 -2.70 -1.03
C ARG A 24 -2.58 -2.51 -0.83
N VAL A 25 -1.81 -3.60 -0.97
CA VAL A 25 -0.35 -3.56 -0.90
C VAL A 25 0.21 -2.88 -2.15
N CYS A 26 -0.33 -3.16 -3.34
CA CYS A 26 0.04 -2.46 -4.57
C CYS A 26 -0.18 -0.94 -4.46
N ASP A 27 -1.33 -0.49 -3.95
CA ASP A 27 -1.65 0.93 -3.80
C ASP A 27 -0.73 1.60 -2.77
N ARG A 28 -0.37 0.89 -1.70
CA ARG A 28 0.62 1.37 -0.73
C ARG A 28 2.00 1.55 -1.36
N ILE A 29 2.46 0.58 -2.16
CA ILE A 29 3.73 0.66 -2.88
C ILE A 29 3.74 1.85 -3.85
N LYS A 30 2.67 2.02 -4.64
CA LYS A 30 2.54 3.15 -5.56
C LYS A 30 2.57 4.49 -4.83
N ALA A 31 1.87 4.61 -3.70
CA ALA A 31 1.86 5.83 -2.91
C ALA A 31 3.28 6.21 -2.43
N VAL A 32 4.06 5.22 -1.97
CA VAL A 32 5.44 5.42 -1.52
C VAL A 32 6.36 5.85 -2.67
N LEU A 33 6.25 5.20 -3.83
CA LEU A 33 7.04 5.56 -5.02
C LEU A 33 6.73 6.98 -5.50
N LEU A 34 5.45 7.32 -5.67
CA LEU A 34 5.01 8.65 -6.11
C LEU A 34 5.42 9.74 -5.12
N ALA A 35 5.32 9.47 -3.81
CA ALA A 35 5.79 10.41 -2.79
C ALA A 35 7.31 10.66 -2.87
N SER A 36 8.09 9.62 -3.19
CA SER A 36 9.54 9.77 -3.45
C SER A 36 9.86 10.53 -4.73
N GLU A 37 8.93 10.61 -5.67
CA GLU A 37 9.03 11.44 -6.89
C GLU A 37 8.58 12.89 -6.67
N GLY A 38 8.13 13.21 -5.45
CA GLY A 38 7.72 14.57 -5.08
C GLY A 38 6.23 14.85 -5.27
N TRP A 39 5.40 13.82 -5.51
CA TRP A 39 3.96 14.00 -5.58
C TRP A 39 3.39 14.33 -4.21
N SER A 40 2.44 15.27 -4.15
CA SER A 40 1.73 15.57 -2.91
C SER A 40 0.73 14.45 -2.58
N PRO A 41 0.37 14.26 -1.28
CA PRO A 41 -0.66 13.30 -0.89
C PRO A 41 -1.98 13.48 -1.66
N THR A 42 -2.36 14.73 -1.95
CA THR A 42 -3.53 15.08 -2.75
C THR A 42 -3.42 14.62 -4.21
N MET A 43 -2.25 14.78 -4.85
CA MET A 43 -2.03 14.30 -6.22
C MET A 43 -2.09 12.76 -6.26
N ILE A 44 -1.48 12.11 -5.27
CA ILE A 44 -1.48 10.65 -5.15
C ILE A 44 -2.91 10.15 -4.92
N SER A 45 -3.68 10.80 -4.06
CA SER A 45 -5.07 10.42 -3.78
C SER A 45 -5.95 10.54 -5.03
N GLN A 46 -5.73 11.56 -5.84
CA GLN A 46 -6.40 11.74 -7.14
C GLN A 46 -5.99 10.66 -8.15
N ALA A 47 -4.70 10.34 -8.25
CA ALA A 47 -4.17 9.35 -9.20
C ALA A 47 -4.60 7.92 -8.87
N LEU A 48 -4.54 7.54 -7.58
CA LEU A 48 -4.89 6.20 -7.11
C LEU A 48 -6.38 6.05 -6.79
N ARG A 49 -7.16 7.14 -6.80
CA ARG A 49 -8.59 7.17 -6.45
C ARG A 49 -8.89 6.59 -5.07
N ILE A 50 -8.03 6.91 -4.10
CA ILE A 50 -8.20 6.57 -2.68
C ILE A 50 -8.26 7.85 -1.85
N HIS A 51 -8.80 7.77 -0.65
CA HIS A 51 -8.93 8.94 0.22
C HIS A 51 -7.55 9.47 0.63
N GLU A 52 -7.38 10.80 0.68
CA GLU A 52 -6.10 11.43 1.04
C GLU A 52 -5.60 11.00 2.42
N SER A 53 -6.50 10.83 3.39
CA SER A 53 -6.13 10.31 4.71
C SER A 53 -5.57 8.88 4.66
N THR A 54 -6.03 8.06 3.71
CA THR A 54 -5.47 6.72 3.47
C THR A 54 -4.07 6.81 2.89
N VAL A 55 -3.83 7.74 1.95
CA VAL A 55 -2.48 8.02 1.43
C VAL A 55 -1.56 8.46 2.58
N ALA A 56 -1.98 9.43 3.38
CA ALA A 56 -1.19 9.92 4.51
C ALA A 56 -0.81 8.78 5.46
N ARG A 57 -1.77 7.91 5.81
CA ARG A 57 -1.52 6.72 6.62
C ARG A 57 -0.52 5.76 5.97
N HIS A 58 -0.67 5.47 4.67
CA HIS A 58 0.24 4.60 3.93
C HIS A 58 1.69 5.10 3.96
N LEU A 59 1.88 6.41 3.77
CA LEU A 59 3.20 7.03 3.83
C LEU A 59 3.77 7.01 5.25
N SER A 60 2.97 7.34 6.27
CA SER A 60 3.39 7.30 7.67
C SER A 60 3.79 5.90 8.12
N ASP A 61 2.99 4.89 7.78
CA ASP A 61 3.28 3.51 8.18
C ASP A 61 4.58 2.99 7.54
N TYR A 62 4.82 3.32 6.27
CA TYR A 62 6.08 2.96 5.61
C TYR A 62 7.27 3.72 6.20
N ALA A 63 7.13 5.02 6.48
CA ALA A 63 8.20 5.82 7.09
C ALA A 63 8.57 5.35 8.51
N LEU A 64 7.60 4.83 9.28
CA LEU A 64 7.81 4.39 10.66
C LEU A 64 8.36 2.96 10.77
N SER A 65 8.12 2.10 9.78
CA SER A 65 8.34 0.66 9.96
C SER A 65 8.68 -0.12 8.69
N GLU A 66 8.79 0.55 7.54
CA GLU A 66 8.91 -0.07 6.21
C GLU A 66 7.82 -1.12 5.92
N LYS A 67 6.71 -1.10 6.69
CA LYS A 67 5.64 -2.10 6.59
C LYS A 67 4.81 -1.85 5.34
N LEU A 68 4.88 -2.81 4.42
CA LEU A 68 4.07 -2.80 3.21
C LEU A 68 2.72 -3.52 3.39
N LYS A 69 2.65 -4.54 4.26
CA LYS A 69 1.41 -5.28 4.52
C LYS A 69 0.63 -4.68 5.69
N PRO A 70 -0.72 -4.62 5.61
CA PRO A 70 -1.55 -4.31 6.77
C PRO A 70 -1.56 -5.52 7.73
N GLU A 71 -1.35 -5.29 9.03
CA GLU A 71 -1.45 -6.35 10.06
C GLU A 71 -2.89 -6.82 10.31
N ASN A 72 -3.87 -6.10 9.78
CA ASN A 72 -5.28 -6.47 9.86
C ASN A 72 -5.61 -7.53 8.80
N GLY A 73 -5.07 -8.74 8.99
CA GLY A 73 -5.60 -9.96 8.39
C GLY A 73 -7.07 -10.04 8.77
N GLY A 74 -7.95 -9.92 7.78
CA GLY A 74 -9.37 -10.11 7.97
C GLY A 74 -9.61 -11.42 8.72
N SER A 75 -10.49 -11.40 9.72
CA SER A 75 -10.91 -12.61 10.42
C SER A 75 -11.24 -13.68 9.37
N PRO A 76 -10.75 -14.93 9.53
CA PRO A 76 -11.09 -15.99 8.60
C PRO A 76 -12.62 -16.06 8.53
N ARG A 77 -13.18 -15.75 7.35
CA ARG A 77 -14.60 -15.98 7.09
C ARG A 77 -14.79 -17.48 7.25
N LYS A 78 -15.41 -17.90 8.35
CA LYS A 78 -15.85 -19.28 8.55
C LYS A 78 -16.89 -19.54 7.46
N ASN A 79 -16.51 -20.28 6.41
CA ASN A 79 -17.47 -20.88 5.51
C ASN A 79 -18.29 -21.86 6.36
N HIS A 80 -19.49 -21.47 6.77
CA HIS A 80 -20.50 -22.44 7.19
C HIS A 80 -21.04 -23.07 5.90
N GLU A 81 -20.48 -24.20 5.51
CA GLU A 81 -21.19 -25.14 4.64
C GLU A 81 -22.48 -25.52 5.36
N HIS A 82 -23.61 -25.03 4.84
CA HIS A 82 -24.92 -25.60 5.17
C HIS A 82 -25.03 -26.94 4.43
N PRO A 83 -25.17 -28.07 5.13
CA PRO A 83 -25.56 -29.30 4.45
C PRO A 83 -26.98 -29.09 3.91
N ARG A 84 -27.14 -29.22 2.59
CA ARG A 84 -28.48 -29.37 2.00
C ARG A 84 -29.06 -30.68 2.53
N GLN A 85 -30.25 -30.59 3.13
CA GLN A 85 -31.14 -31.74 3.29
C GLN A 85 -31.70 -32.17 1.94
#